data_AF-A0ABD7CCK6-F1
#
_entry.id   AF-A0ABD7CCK6-F1
#
_cell.length_a   1.000
_cell.length_b   1.000
_cell.length_c   1.000
_cell.angle_alpha   90.00
_cell.angle_beta   90.00
_cell.angle_gamma   90.00
#
_symmetry.space_group_name_H-M   'P 1'
#
loop_
_entity.id
_entity.type
_entity.pdbx_description
1 polymer ?
#
loop_
_entity_poly.entity_id
_entity_poly.type
_entity_poly.pdbx_seq_one_letter_code
_entity_poly.pdbx_strand_id
1 'polypeptide(L)'
;MKFLDQEKRRQLLNERHSCKMFDSHYEFSSEELEEIAEIARLSPSSYNTQPWRFVMVTNKDVKKQIAAHSYFNEEMIKSASALMVVCPLRPSELLPHSHYMQNLYPESYKGVL
;
A
#
# COMPACT_ATOMS: atom_id res chain seq x y z
N MET A 1 -8.72 -13.14 -21.98
CA MET A 1 -7.85 -11.98 -22.31
C MET A 1 -6.53 -12.15 -21.58
N LYS A 2 -5.37 -12.02 -22.25
CA LYS A 2 -4.03 -12.08 -21.61
C LYS A 2 -3.40 -10.70 -21.74
N PHE A 3 -3.00 -10.09 -20.61
CA PHE A 3 -2.37 -8.76 -20.60
C PHE A 3 -0.91 -8.80 -21.08
N LEU A 4 -0.20 -9.88 -20.76
CA LEU A 4 1.21 -10.11 -21.11
C LEU A 4 1.39 -11.49 -21.74
N ASP A 5 2.35 -11.61 -22.65
CA ASP A 5 2.81 -12.90 -23.18
C ASP A 5 3.56 -13.73 -22.12
N GLN A 6 3.97 -14.96 -22.47
CA GLN A 6 4.62 -15.86 -21.50
C GLN A 6 6.00 -15.37 -21.06
N GLU A 7 6.76 -14.76 -21.96
CA GLU A 7 8.11 -14.29 -21.69
C GLU A 7 8.06 -13.13 -20.70
N LYS A 8 7.23 -12.12 -20.97
CA LYS A 8 7.02 -10.97 -20.09
C LYS A 8 6.49 -11.37 -18.72
N ARG A 9 5.58 -12.35 -18.65
CA ARG A 9 5.13 -12.88 -17.35
C ARG A 9 6.30 -13.45 -16.55
N ARG A 10 7.20 -14.21 -17.18
CA ARG A 10 8.37 -14.79 -16.49
C ARG A 10 9.38 -13.71 -16.09
N GLN A 11 9.63 -12.76 -16.97
CA GLN A 11 10.53 -11.63 -16.70
C GLN A 11 10.06 -10.81 -15.49
N LEU A 12 8.77 -10.52 -15.39
CA LEU A 12 8.19 -9.78 -14.27
C LEU A 12 8.49 -10.44 -12.90
N LEU A 13 8.53 -11.78 -12.83
CA LEU A 13 8.86 -12.48 -11.58
C LEU A 13 10.31 -12.23 -11.14
N ASN A 14 11.23 -11.97 -12.08
CA ASN A 14 12.64 -11.66 -11.82
C ASN A 14 12.84 -10.16 -11.54
N GLU A 15 12.16 -9.29 -12.30
CA GLU A 15 12.20 -7.84 -12.09
C GLU A 15 11.65 -7.45 -10.72
N ARG A 16 10.57 -8.10 -10.28
CA ARG A 16 10.07 -7.96 -8.92
C ARG A 16 11.00 -8.66 -7.93
N HIS A 17 11.85 -7.87 -7.28
CA HIS A 17 12.74 -8.31 -6.21
C HIS A 17 12.73 -7.31 -5.05
N SER A 18 13.27 -7.71 -3.89
CA SER A 18 13.48 -6.79 -2.77
C SER A 18 14.67 -5.89 -3.07
N CYS A 19 14.43 -4.77 -3.74
CA CYS A 19 15.43 -3.74 -3.95
C CYS A 19 16.00 -3.25 -2.61
N LYS A 20 17.33 -3.08 -2.52
CA LYS A 20 18.03 -2.74 -1.27
C LYS A 20 18.53 -1.30 -1.23
N MET A 21 18.62 -0.63 -2.37
CA MET A 21 19.06 0.75 -2.53
C MET A 21 18.39 1.34 -3.76
N PHE A 22 17.93 2.59 -3.67
CA PHE A 22 17.24 3.28 -4.75
C PHE A 22 18.05 4.49 -5.24
N ASP A 23 17.64 5.06 -6.38
CA ASP A 23 18.12 6.37 -6.79
C ASP A 23 17.48 7.46 -5.92
N SER A 24 18.28 8.10 -5.07
CA SER A 24 17.84 9.15 -4.15
C SER A 24 17.46 10.48 -4.82
N HIS A 25 17.68 10.61 -6.14
CA HIS A 25 17.30 11.78 -6.92
C HIS A 25 15.94 11.63 -7.61
N TYR A 26 15.44 10.40 -7.74
CA TYR A 26 14.13 10.16 -8.33
C TYR A 26 13.01 10.50 -7.34
N GLU A 27 12.02 11.25 -7.81
CA GLU A 27 10.80 11.58 -7.05
C GLU A 27 9.59 11.22 -7.90
N PHE A 28 8.56 10.66 -7.28
CA PHE A 28 7.32 10.31 -7.98
C PHE A 28 6.52 11.56 -8.34
N SER A 29 5.84 11.51 -9.49
CA SER A 29 4.74 12.42 -9.78
C SER A 29 3.50 12.10 -8.93
N SER A 30 2.54 13.02 -8.90
CA SER A 30 1.26 12.79 -8.22
C SER A 30 0.52 11.59 -8.82
N GLU A 31 0.55 11.46 -10.14
CA GLU A 31 -0.13 10.39 -10.88
C GLU A 31 0.47 9.02 -10.56
N GLU A 32 1.81 8.92 -10.46
CA GLU A 32 2.48 7.67 -10.09
C GLU A 32 2.14 7.25 -8.65
N LEU A 33 2.10 8.21 -7.72
CA LEU A 33 1.70 7.93 -6.34
C LEU A 33 0.23 7.48 -6.25
N GLU A 34 -0.65 8.10 -7.02
CA GLU A 34 -2.06 7.72 -7.11
C GLU A 34 -2.25 6.33 -7.72
N GLU A 35 -1.49 5.99 -8.77
CA GLU A 35 -1.51 4.65 -9.36
C GLU A 35 -1.12 3.59 -8.34
N ILE A 36 -0.02 3.80 -7.61
CA ILE A 36 0.44 2.89 -6.55
C ILE A 36 -0.62 2.77 -5.43
N ALA A 37 -1.24 3.89 -5.04
CA ALA A 37 -2.28 3.90 -4.01
C ALA A 37 -3.55 3.17 -4.46
N GLU A 38 -3.96 3.31 -5.72
CA GLU A 38 -5.12 2.62 -6.30
C GLU A 38 -4.89 1.10 -6.39
N ILE A 39 -3.69 0.67 -6.78
CA ILE A 39 -3.34 -0.77 -6.78
C ILE A 39 -3.49 -1.36 -5.37
N ALA A 40 -3.01 -0.64 -4.35
CA ALA A 40 -3.16 -1.07 -2.96
C ALA A 40 -4.63 -1.07 -2.53
N ARG A 41 -5.41 -0.02 -2.86
CA ARG A 41 -6.83 0.11 -2.51
C ARG A 41 -7.71 -0.98 -3.13
N LEU A 42 -7.45 -1.34 -4.38
CA LEU A 42 -8.22 -2.32 -5.15
C LEU A 42 -7.88 -3.78 -4.83
N SER A 43 -6.96 -4.01 -3.89
CA SER A 43 -6.60 -5.36 -3.48
C SER A 43 -7.80 -6.11 -2.86
N PRO A 44 -7.97 -7.42 -3.12
CA PRO A 44 -9.07 -8.19 -2.55
C PRO A 44 -8.86 -8.45 -1.06
N SER A 45 -9.95 -8.47 -0.30
CA SER A 45 -9.95 -8.77 1.15
C SER A 45 -11.13 -9.66 1.53
N SER A 46 -11.00 -10.37 2.65
CA SER A 46 -12.08 -11.22 3.18
C SER A 46 -13.35 -10.38 3.38
N TYR A 47 -14.48 -10.86 2.84
CA TYR A 47 -15.76 -10.15 2.80
C TYR A 47 -15.71 -8.74 2.19
N ASN A 48 -14.65 -8.38 1.47
CA ASN A 48 -14.36 -7.03 1.00
C ASN A 48 -14.23 -5.98 2.12
N THR A 49 -13.82 -6.40 3.32
CA THR A 49 -13.66 -5.56 4.51
C THR A 49 -12.60 -4.47 4.38
N GLN A 50 -11.68 -4.58 3.41
CA GLN A 50 -10.60 -3.63 3.14
C GLN A 50 -9.90 -3.13 4.42
N PRO A 51 -9.43 -4.02 5.32
CA PRO A 51 -9.10 -3.70 6.70
C PRO A 51 -7.71 -3.05 6.86
N TRP A 52 -7.37 -2.14 5.94
CA TRP A 52 -6.08 -1.48 5.83
C TRP A 52 -6.25 0.03 5.70
N ARG A 53 -5.22 0.74 6.14
CA ARG A 53 -4.99 2.15 5.84
C ARG A 53 -3.55 2.32 5.37
N PHE A 54 -3.39 2.96 4.23
CA PHE A 54 -2.09 3.23 3.63
C PHE A 54 -1.66 4.65 3.95
N VAL A 55 -0.46 4.81 4.52
CA VAL A 55 0.16 6.12 4.75
C VAL A 55 1.30 6.27 3.76
N MET A 56 1.13 7.16 2.78
CA MET A 56 2.16 7.48 1.79
C MET A 56 3.08 8.57 2.33
N VAL A 57 4.28 8.19 2.76
CA VAL A 57 5.30 9.11 3.27
C VAL A 57 6.21 9.55 2.11
N THR A 58 5.96 10.75 1.60
CA THR A 58 6.79 11.39 0.56
C THR A 58 7.74 12.44 1.13
N ASN A 59 7.44 13.01 2.30
CA ASN A 59 8.30 13.97 2.96
C ASN A 59 9.62 13.32 3.41
N LYS A 60 10.75 13.86 2.92
CA LYS A 60 12.10 13.32 3.16
C LYS A 60 12.49 13.33 4.64
N ASP A 61 12.11 14.37 5.38
CA ASP A 61 12.45 14.49 6.81
C ASP A 61 11.68 13.47 7.64
N VAL A 62 10.38 13.28 7.36
CA VAL A 62 9.57 12.24 8.03
C VAL A 62 10.11 10.85 7.70
N LYS A 63 10.45 10.58 6.43
CA LYS A 63 11.06 9.32 6.01
C LYS A 63 12.39 9.06 6.72
N LYS A 64 13.23 10.08 6.89
CA LYS A 64 14.48 10.00 7.66
C LYS A 64 14.24 9.69 9.14
N GLN A 65 13.22 10.28 9.76
CA GLN A 65 12.84 9.97 11.15
C GLN A 65 12.41 8.52 11.31
N ILE A 66 11.60 8.00 10.39
CA ILE A 66 11.21 6.57 10.38
C ILE A 66 12.44 5.69 10.17
N ALA A 67 13.33 6.06 9.24
CA ALA A 67 14.53 5.29 8.91
C ALA A 67 15.44 5.07 10.13
N ALA A 68 15.59 6.09 10.99
CA ALA A 68 16.41 6.02 12.21
C ALA A 68 15.94 4.94 13.21
N HIS A 69 14.69 4.49 13.11
CA HIS A 69 14.11 3.44 13.96
C HIS A 69 13.91 2.12 13.20
N SER A 70 14.44 1.99 11.99
CA SER A 70 14.23 0.85 11.09
C SER A 70 15.43 -0.10 10.97
N TYR A 71 16.35 -0.03 11.94
CA TYR A 71 17.56 -0.86 12.02
C TYR A 71 18.39 -0.81 10.73
N PHE A 72 18.75 -1.97 10.18
CA PHE A 72 19.59 -2.11 8.98
C PHE A 72 18.93 -1.61 7.67
N ASN A 73 17.68 -1.15 7.70
CA ASN A 73 16.98 -0.65 6.52
C ASN A 73 17.13 0.86 6.32
N GLU A 74 17.87 1.54 7.19
CA GLU A 74 17.95 3.00 7.23
C GLU A 74 18.28 3.64 5.87
N GLU A 75 19.35 3.18 5.21
CA GLU A 75 19.81 3.75 3.94
C GLU A 75 18.88 3.41 2.75
N MET A 76 18.27 2.23 2.78
CA MET A 76 17.23 1.85 1.80
C MET A 76 16.03 2.81 1.88
N ILE A 77 15.58 3.12 3.11
CA ILE A 77 14.43 4.01 3.33
C ILE A 77 14.78 5.45 2.95
N LYS A 78 15.98 5.93 3.30
CA LYS A 78 16.43 7.28 2.93
C LYS A 78 16.53 7.46 1.41
N SER A 79 16.99 6.45 0.69
CA SER A 79 17.16 6.50 -0.77
C SER A 79 15.87 6.31 -1.56
N ALA A 80 14.88 5.58 -1.05
CA ALA A 80 13.59 5.38 -1.74
C ALA A 80 12.86 6.71 -1.97
N SER A 81 12.14 6.88 -3.09
CA SER A 81 11.38 8.10 -3.36
C SER A 81 10.23 8.31 -2.35
N ALA A 82 9.46 7.26 -2.07
CA ALA A 82 8.40 7.26 -1.07
C ALA A 82 8.41 5.98 -0.23
N LEU A 83 7.78 6.04 0.95
CA LEU A 83 7.55 4.88 1.81
C LEU A 83 6.05 4.72 2.07
N MET A 84 5.46 3.60 1.62
CA MET A 84 4.08 3.23 1.99
C MET A 84 4.11 2.42 3.30
N VAL A 85 3.51 2.98 4.35
CA VAL A 85 3.27 2.25 5.61
C VAL A 85 1.87 1.64 5.54
N VAL A 86 1.79 0.31 5.65
CA VAL A 86 0.53 -0.43 5.63
C VAL A 86 0.08 -0.66 7.08
N CYS A 87 -1.01 0.00 7.48
CA CYS A 87 -1.55 -0.11 8.83
C CYS A 87 -2.83 -0.96 8.81
N PRO A 88 -2.98 -1.96 9.68
CA PRO A 88 -4.26 -2.62 9.86
C PRO A 88 -5.26 -1.70 10.58
N LEU A 89 -6.54 -1.82 10.26
CA LEU A 89 -7.59 -1.23 11.10
C LEU A 89 -7.66 -1.95 12.45
N ARG A 90 -8.06 -1.24 13.50
CA ARG A 90 -8.21 -1.86 14.83
C ARG A 90 -9.41 -2.82 14.82
N PRO A 91 -9.38 -3.90 15.62
CA PRO A 91 -10.51 -4.83 15.71
C PRO A 91 -11.85 -4.15 16.01
N SER A 92 -11.85 -3.09 16.83
CA SER A 92 -13.05 -2.30 17.14
C SER A 92 -13.67 -1.61 15.92
N GLU A 93 -12.87 -1.31 14.89
CA GLU A 93 -13.31 -0.70 13.63
C GLU A 93 -13.85 -1.74 12.63
N LEU A 94 -13.72 -3.03 12.94
CA LEU A 94 -14.23 -4.12 12.11
C LEU A 94 -15.49 -4.76 12.72
N LEU A 95 -15.98 -4.23 13.84
CA LEU A 95 -17.26 -4.65 14.41
C LEU A 95 -18.41 -4.23 13.50
N PRO A 96 -19.50 -5.02 13.38
CA PRO A 96 -20.64 -4.71 12.51
C PRO A 96 -21.24 -3.32 12.74
N HIS A 97 -21.28 -2.86 13.99
CA HIS A 97 -21.85 -1.56 14.37
C HIS A 97 -20.85 -0.41 14.35
N SER A 98 -19.59 -0.66 13.95
CA SER A 98 -18.59 0.39 13.85
C SER A 98 -18.90 1.34 12.69
N HIS A 99 -18.49 2.60 12.82
CA HIS A 99 -18.67 3.60 11.77
C HIS A 99 -18.04 3.16 10.44
N TYR A 100 -16.88 2.50 10.48
CA TYR A 100 -16.20 2.02 9.28
C TYR A 100 -17.05 0.97 8.55
N MET A 101 -17.46 -0.10 9.24
CA MET A 101 -18.25 -1.17 8.65
C MET A 101 -19.62 -0.71 8.16
N GLN A 102 -20.27 0.21 8.88
CA GLN A 102 -21.55 0.78 8.48
C GLN A 102 -21.49 1.65 7.22
N ASN A 103 -20.33 2.21 6.88
CA ASN A 103 -20.16 3.03 5.69
C ASN A 103 -19.42 2.31 4.54
N LEU A 104 -18.86 1.13 4.82
CA LEU A 104 -18.15 0.34 3.82
C LEU A 104 -19.09 -0.28 2.79
N TYR A 105 -20.22 -0.81 3.26
CA TYR A 105 -21.17 -1.52 2.40
C TYR A 105 -22.35 -0.62 1.98
N PRO A 106 -22.85 -0.77 0.74
CA PRO A 106 -24.07 -0.10 0.32
C PRO A 106 -25.29 -0.60 1.11
N GLU A 107 -26.34 0.23 1.16
CA GLU A 107 -27.56 -0.03 1.96
C GLU A 107 -28.16 -1.43 1.74
N SER A 108 -28.06 -1.99 0.54
CA SER A 108 -28.57 -3.32 0.21
C SER A 108 -27.96 -4.46 1.05
N TYR A 109 -26.81 -4.24 1.68
CA TYR A 109 -26.13 -5.23 2.52
C TYR A 109 -26.33 -5.04 4.03
N LYS A 110 -26.93 -3.91 4.47
CA LYS A 110 -27.01 -3.57 5.91
C LYS A 110 -28.07 -4.36 6.70
N GLY A 111 -28.89 -5.17 6.04
CA GLY A 111 -29.94 -6.01 6.67
C GLY A 111 -29.71 -7.52 6.59
N VAL A 112 -28.53 -7.96 6.12
CA VAL A 112 -28.18 -9.39 5.92
C VAL A 112 -27.12 -9.88 6.91
N LEU A 113 -26.56 -8.98 7.73
CA LEU A 113 -25.62 -9.27 8.83
C LEU A 113 -26.35 -9.20 10.17
#